data_AF-A0A919ZHT3-F1
#
_entry.id   AF-A0A919ZHT3-F1
#
_cell.length_a   1.000
_cell.length_b   1.000
_cell.length_c   1.000
_cell.angle_alpha   90.00
_cell.angle_beta   90.00
_cell.angle_gamma   90.00
#
_symmetry.space_group_name_H-M   'P 1'
#
loop_
_entity.id
_entity.type
_entity.pdbx_description
1 polymer ?
#
loop_
_entity_poly.entity_id
_entity_poly.type
_entity_poly.pdbx_seq_one_letter_code
_entity_poly.pdbx_strand_id
1 'polypeptide(L)'
;MGIAFKKSADSDESSSFRTSDSDEIGGTESQDLGENGAPMIHEGNPDPKPNEAQRQERDFRKKLNQEAREAVSQSLHKGVKLIVHRPEFTPEQKQEYSVISQELMPIVREIARKTLPLLEHDEAAEFARNHLYGTKFQVESVAYRDYRYFAKKRPPTDSPSLVVGLRIDESASMSAFGRLAAAKRAAVAVYEFCQLCRIPVLIYGDTADASRLEQMSIYAYTDYEKADPNDRFKLMGLRPRSNNRDGMVLRIMAQRLAASPQRTKLLISMSDGQPKAMDDYTGSTAAQDMHETIAEYERKGVTWLAAAIGQDKEVISQLYGKERFLDMTNLHELPGKLVRIISRYL
;
A
#
# COMPACT_ATOMS: atom_id res chain seq x y z
N MET A 1 18.35 67.79 -25.47
CA MET A 1 17.51 68.95 -25.07
C MET A 1 16.13 68.39 -24.77
N GLY A 2 15.49 68.52 -23.62
CA GLY A 2 15.71 69.28 -22.39
C GLY A 2 14.35 69.32 -21.69
N ILE A 3 14.36 69.16 -20.36
CA ILE A 3 13.47 69.87 -19.40
C ILE A 3 11.98 69.42 -19.44
N ALA A 4 11.49 68.59 -18.51
CA ALA A 4 11.18 68.83 -17.10
C ALA A 4 10.00 69.80 -16.82
N PHE A 5 9.28 69.47 -15.73
CA PHE A 5 8.41 70.27 -14.83
C PHE A 5 6.97 69.70 -14.70
N LYS A 6 6.60 68.99 -13.61
CA LYS A 6 6.33 69.39 -12.18
C LYS A 6 4.99 70.14 -12.00
N LYS A 7 4.04 69.54 -11.25
CA LYS A 7 3.61 69.84 -9.84
C LYS A 7 2.74 71.13 -9.75
N SER A 8 1.69 71.29 -8.94
CA SER A 8 1.32 70.83 -7.57
C SER A 8 -0.22 71.07 -7.36
N ALA A 9 -0.92 70.42 -6.43
CA ALA A 9 -1.32 70.90 -5.06
C ALA A 9 -2.04 72.27 -5.05
N ASP A 10 -3.12 72.57 -4.31
CA ASP A 10 -3.60 72.11 -3.00
C ASP A 10 -5.01 72.74 -2.70
N SER A 11 -5.84 72.10 -1.84
CA SER A 11 -6.76 72.60 -0.75
C SER A 11 -7.59 73.92 -0.91
N ASP A 12 -8.77 74.20 -0.30
CA ASP A 12 -9.50 73.67 0.86
C ASP A 12 -10.90 74.36 1.00
N GLU A 13 -11.64 73.98 2.06
CA GLU A 13 -12.84 74.60 2.71
C GLU A 13 -14.24 74.16 2.23
N SER A 14 -15.25 73.91 3.08
CA SER A 14 -15.39 73.82 4.55
C SER A 14 -16.81 73.29 4.87
N SER A 15 -16.99 72.61 6.00
CA SER A 15 -18.11 72.75 6.96
C SER A 15 -18.34 71.47 7.78
N SER A 16 -18.86 71.68 8.96
CA SER A 16 -18.55 71.00 10.22
C SER A 16 -19.80 70.39 10.88
N PHE A 17 -19.57 69.64 11.99
CA PHE A 17 -20.54 69.18 13.01
C PHE A 17 -21.39 67.94 12.65
N ARG A 18 -21.68 66.94 13.50
CA ARG A 18 -21.25 66.48 14.84
C ARG A 18 -22.02 65.14 15.10
N THR A 19 -21.36 64.15 15.76
CA THR A 19 -21.80 63.24 16.86
C THR A 19 -23.26 62.68 16.91
N SER A 20 -23.63 61.49 17.38
CA SER A 20 -23.01 60.34 18.08
C SER A 20 -24.14 59.34 18.45
N ASP A 21 -23.84 58.04 18.40
CA ASP A 21 -24.25 56.88 19.24
C ASP A 21 -25.69 56.57 19.73
N SER A 22 -25.95 55.24 19.74
CA SER A 22 -26.80 54.41 20.64
C SER A 22 -28.32 54.61 20.59
N ASP A 23 -29.22 53.63 20.70
CA ASP A 23 -29.25 52.18 20.95
C ASP A 23 -30.61 51.69 20.40
N GLU A 24 -30.75 50.44 19.92
CA GLU A 24 -31.86 49.58 20.38
C GLU A 24 -31.76 48.14 19.88
N ILE A 25 -31.92 47.25 20.85
CA ILE A 25 -31.96 45.81 20.81
C ILE A 25 -33.28 45.36 20.18
N GLY A 26 -33.23 44.48 19.17
CA GLY A 26 -34.43 43.87 18.58
C GLY A 26 -34.13 42.46 18.12
N GLY A 27 -34.30 41.50 19.03
CA GLY A 27 -34.27 40.08 18.68
C GLY A 27 -35.37 39.74 17.68
N THR A 28 -35.08 38.84 16.76
CA THR A 28 -36.12 38.16 15.99
C THR A 28 -35.78 36.68 15.98
N GLU A 29 -36.25 36.01 17.03
CA GLU A 29 -36.43 34.57 17.07
C GLU A 29 -37.39 34.20 15.93
N SER A 30 -36.93 33.39 14.98
CA SER A 30 -37.83 32.68 14.08
C SER A 30 -38.48 31.53 14.88
N GLN A 31 -39.63 31.83 15.49
CA GLN A 31 -40.54 30.84 16.07
C GLN A 31 -41.45 30.30 14.97
N ASP A 32 -41.13 29.14 14.39
CA ASP A 32 -42.11 28.34 13.67
C ASP A 32 -42.94 27.58 14.71
N LEU A 33 -44.12 28.13 15.02
CA LEU A 33 -45.10 27.51 15.91
C LEU A 33 -45.98 26.56 15.09
N GLY A 34 -45.86 25.27 15.35
CA GLY A 34 -46.91 24.30 15.01
C GLY A 34 -48.18 24.58 15.81
N GLU A 35 -49.33 24.14 15.28
CA GLU A 35 -50.69 24.45 15.76
C GLU A 35 -51.01 24.03 17.22
N ASN A 36 -50.05 23.50 17.98
CA ASN A 36 -50.20 23.11 19.39
C ASN A 36 -48.97 23.42 20.28
N GLY A 37 -48.16 24.43 19.96
CA GLY A 37 -47.19 25.01 20.91
C GLY A 37 -46.08 24.09 21.44
N ALA A 38 -45.79 22.96 20.78
CA ALA A 38 -44.63 22.11 21.07
C ALA A 38 -43.52 22.34 20.03
N PRO A 39 -42.24 22.46 20.44
CA PRO A 39 -41.13 22.61 19.50
C PRO A 39 -41.04 21.36 18.60
N MET A 40 -41.02 21.54 17.28
CA MET A 40 -40.69 20.46 16.35
C MET A 40 -39.22 20.09 16.55
N ILE A 41 -38.98 19.03 17.32
CA ILE A 41 -37.73 18.31 17.25
C ILE A 41 -37.78 17.56 15.91
N HIS A 42 -37.03 18.06 14.91
CA HIS A 42 -36.61 17.22 13.81
C HIS A 42 -35.76 16.09 14.44
N GLU A 43 -36.40 14.95 14.72
CA GLU A 43 -35.68 13.71 14.98
C GLU A 43 -34.89 13.39 13.71
N GLY A 44 -33.66 13.87 13.65
CA GLY A 44 -32.67 13.43 12.70
C GLY A 44 -32.60 11.92 12.82
N ASN A 45 -33.14 11.24 11.81
CA ASN A 45 -33.14 9.80 11.69
C ASN A 45 -31.72 9.32 12.04
N PRO A 46 -31.50 8.59 13.16
CA PRO A 46 -30.17 8.16 13.50
C PRO A 46 -29.68 7.27 12.36
N ASP A 47 -28.54 7.65 11.76
CA ASP A 47 -27.87 6.80 10.76
C ASP A 47 -27.91 5.34 11.25
N PRO A 48 -28.32 4.39 10.41
CA PRO A 48 -28.45 3.00 10.81
C PRO A 48 -27.13 2.57 11.45
N LYS A 49 -27.19 2.11 12.71
CA LYS A 49 -26.00 1.72 13.46
C LYS A 49 -25.16 0.79 12.58
N PRO A 50 -23.89 1.13 12.32
CA PRO A 50 -23.08 0.34 11.41
C PRO A 50 -23.04 -1.10 11.92
N ASN A 51 -23.30 -2.04 11.02
CA ASN A 51 -23.28 -3.46 11.37
C ASN A 51 -21.88 -3.87 11.83
N GLU A 52 -21.77 -5.02 12.49
CA GLU A 52 -20.50 -5.47 13.09
C GLU A 52 -19.36 -5.53 12.07
N ALA A 53 -19.64 -5.97 10.83
CA ALA A 53 -18.67 -6.01 9.74
C ALA A 53 -18.16 -4.62 9.33
N GLN A 54 -19.04 -3.62 9.22
CA GLN A 54 -18.68 -2.23 8.94
C GLN A 54 -17.83 -1.63 10.06
N ARG A 55 -18.15 -1.97 11.32
CA ARG A 55 -17.35 -1.53 12.48
C ARG A 55 -15.95 -2.14 12.44
N GLN A 56 -15.84 -3.44 12.21
CA GLN A 56 -14.57 -4.14 12.07
C GLN A 56 -13.74 -3.60 10.90
N GLU A 57 -14.34 -3.29 9.75
CA GLU A 57 -13.65 -2.68 8.61
C GLU A 57 -13.13 -1.28 8.94
N ARG A 58 -13.95 -0.45 9.60
CA ARG A 58 -13.55 0.89 10.02
C ARG A 58 -12.40 0.86 11.04
N ASP A 59 -12.47 -0.04 12.02
CA ASP A 59 -11.46 -0.15 13.07
C ASP A 59 -10.15 -0.71 12.50
N PHE A 60 -10.22 -1.66 11.56
CA PHE A 60 -9.05 -2.12 10.81
C PHE A 60 -8.43 -1.00 9.94
N ARG A 61 -9.25 -0.22 9.23
CA ARG A 61 -8.76 0.95 8.47
C ARG A 61 -8.07 1.97 9.38
N LYS A 62 -8.59 2.23 10.58
CA LYS A 62 -7.96 3.13 11.57
C LYS A 62 -6.60 2.60 12.00
N LYS A 63 -6.51 1.28 12.28
CA LYS A 63 -5.24 0.62 12.60
C LYS A 63 -4.21 0.79 11.49
N LEU A 64 -4.58 0.48 10.23
CA LEU A 64 -3.69 0.66 9.07
C LEU A 64 -3.19 2.11 8.94
N ASN A 65 -4.07 3.09 9.15
CA ASN A 65 -3.70 4.51 9.10
C ASN A 65 -2.71 4.89 10.22
N GLN A 66 -2.89 4.35 11.42
CA GLN A 66 -2.00 4.61 12.54
C GLN A 66 -0.60 4.02 12.26
N GLU A 67 -0.53 2.74 11.91
CA GLU A 67 0.73 2.05 11.65
C GLU A 67 1.48 2.67 10.45
N ALA A 68 0.76 3.10 9.42
CA ALA A 68 1.36 3.75 8.27
C ALA A 68 1.94 5.14 8.63
N ARG A 69 1.29 5.89 9.52
CA ARG A 69 1.83 7.17 10.04
C ARG A 69 3.03 6.96 10.96
N GLU A 70 2.99 5.92 11.78
CA GLU A 70 4.13 5.54 12.63
C GLU A 70 5.34 5.15 11.78
N ALA A 71 5.15 4.34 10.73
CA ALA A 71 6.21 3.89 9.83
C ALA A 71 6.96 5.05 9.15
N VAL A 72 6.28 6.16 8.85
CA VAL A 72 6.85 7.34 8.18
C VAL A 72 7.29 8.45 9.13
N SER A 73 6.98 8.34 10.43
CA SER A 73 7.19 9.40 11.42
C SER A 73 8.64 9.85 11.58
N GLN A 74 9.60 8.94 11.35
CA GLN A 74 11.05 9.17 11.43
C GLN A 74 11.71 9.28 10.05
N SER A 75 10.95 9.56 9.00
CA SER A 75 11.43 9.65 7.62
C SER A 75 11.30 11.05 7.04
N LEU A 76 11.81 11.26 5.82
CA LEU A 76 11.62 12.48 5.03
C LEU A 76 10.14 12.79 4.74
N HIS A 77 9.24 11.85 4.97
CA HIS A 77 7.79 12.02 4.81
C HIS A 77 7.07 12.44 6.08
N LYS A 78 7.80 12.81 7.14
CA LYS A 78 7.20 13.37 8.35
C LYS A 78 6.38 14.62 7.99
N GLY A 79 5.10 14.61 8.37
CA GLY A 79 4.17 15.72 8.10
C GLY A 79 3.40 15.61 6.77
N VAL A 80 3.69 14.61 5.93
CA VAL A 80 2.88 14.33 4.74
C VAL A 80 1.50 13.81 5.16
N LYS A 81 0.45 14.40 4.58
CA LYS A 81 -0.94 14.01 4.88
C LYS A 81 -1.29 12.69 4.20
N LEU A 82 -1.14 11.60 4.95
CA LEU A 82 -1.40 10.23 4.53
C LEU A 82 -2.79 9.75 4.92
N ILE A 83 -3.47 9.11 3.96
CA ILE A 83 -4.72 8.37 4.17
C ILE A 83 -4.59 6.96 3.60
N VAL A 84 -4.90 5.94 4.41
CA VAL A 84 -5.07 4.56 3.96
C VAL A 84 -6.54 4.25 3.77
N HIS A 85 -6.89 3.87 2.55
CA HIS A 85 -8.22 3.48 2.09
C HIS A 85 -8.35 1.96 2.03
N ARG A 86 -9.56 1.47 2.32
CA ARG A 86 -9.98 0.11 1.99
C ARG A 86 -11.24 0.23 1.13
N PRO A 87 -11.11 0.12 -0.21
CA PRO A 87 -12.24 0.32 -1.10
C PRO A 87 -13.24 -0.83 -0.99
N GLU A 88 -14.51 -0.53 -1.25
CA GLU A 88 -15.53 -1.55 -1.50
C GLU A 88 -15.44 -2.04 -2.95
N PHE A 89 -16.08 -3.16 -3.23
CA PHE A 89 -16.16 -3.71 -4.59
C PHE A 89 -17.58 -3.68 -5.14
N THR A 90 -17.72 -3.55 -6.46
CA THR A 90 -19.01 -3.55 -7.14
C THR A 90 -19.33 -4.93 -7.74
N PRO A 91 -20.60 -5.22 -8.09
CA PRO A 91 -20.97 -6.45 -8.78
C PRO A 91 -20.25 -6.61 -10.14
N GLU A 92 -19.99 -5.53 -10.86
CA GLU A 92 -19.27 -5.53 -12.14
C GLU A 92 -17.81 -5.95 -11.94
N GLN A 93 -17.16 -5.44 -10.89
CA GLN A 93 -15.80 -5.83 -10.51
C GLN A 93 -15.71 -7.32 -10.15
N LYS A 94 -16.75 -7.88 -9.53
CA LYS A 94 -16.81 -9.33 -9.26
C LYS A 94 -16.89 -10.14 -10.56
N GLN A 95 -17.62 -9.67 -11.56
CA GLN A 95 -17.69 -10.31 -12.88
C GLN A 95 -16.36 -10.18 -13.63
N GLU A 96 -15.78 -8.98 -13.68
CA GLU A 96 -14.46 -8.72 -14.30
C GLU A 96 -13.38 -9.65 -13.70
N TYR A 97 -13.35 -9.75 -12.36
CA TYR A 97 -12.44 -10.65 -11.65
C TYR A 97 -12.62 -12.11 -12.07
N SER A 98 -13.88 -12.56 -12.18
CA SER A 98 -14.19 -13.96 -12.51
C SER A 98 -13.69 -14.33 -13.90
N VAL A 99 -13.83 -13.43 -14.88
CA VAL A 99 -13.32 -13.63 -16.25
C VAL A 99 -11.80 -13.72 -16.25
N ILE A 100 -11.12 -12.76 -15.60
CA ILE A 100 -9.65 -12.72 -15.56
C ILE A 100 -9.08 -13.93 -14.80
N SER A 101 -9.67 -14.29 -13.66
CA SER A 101 -9.23 -15.45 -12.88
C SER A 101 -9.36 -16.73 -13.70
N GLN A 102 -10.50 -16.97 -14.36
CA GLN A 102 -10.70 -18.16 -15.22
C GLN A 102 -9.62 -18.32 -16.30
N GLU A 103 -9.22 -17.21 -16.93
CA GLU A 103 -8.17 -17.22 -17.95
C GLU A 103 -6.78 -17.55 -17.37
N LEU A 104 -6.47 -17.07 -16.16
CA LEU A 104 -5.16 -17.20 -15.53
C LEU A 104 -4.99 -18.51 -14.74
N MET A 105 -6.09 -19.10 -14.26
CA MET A 105 -6.06 -20.28 -13.40
C MET A 105 -5.30 -21.49 -13.98
N PRO A 106 -5.33 -21.81 -15.29
CA PRO A 106 -4.53 -22.89 -15.85
C PRO A 106 -3.03 -22.69 -15.60
N ILE A 107 -2.53 -21.47 -15.83
CA ILE A 107 -1.13 -21.09 -15.64
C ILE A 107 -0.77 -21.10 -14.15
N VAL A 108 -1.61 -20.49 -13.32
CA VAL A 108 -1.40 -20.39 -11.87
C VAL A 108 -1.38 -21.78 -11.23
N ARG A 109 -2.33 -22.65 -11.57
CA ARG A 109 -2.37 -24.03 -11.05
C ARG A 109 -1.17 -24.86 -11.50
N GLU A 110 -0.72 -24.69 -12.74
CA GLU A 110 0.47 -25.42 -13.23
C GLU A 110 1.70 -25.05 -12.39
N ILE A 111 1.90 -23.76 -12.11
CA ILE A 111 3.04 -23.31 -11.29
C ILE A 111 2.85 -23.76 -9.84
N ALA A 112 1.66 -23.55 -9.26
CA ALA A 112 1.35 -23.98 -7.89
C ALA A 112 1.60 -25.48 -7.66
N ARG A 113 1.22 -26.35 -8.60
CA ARG A 113 1.51 -27.80 -8.50
C ARG A 113 3.00 -28.12 -8.40
N LYS A 114 3.85 -27.36 -9.09
CA LYS A 114 5.32 -27.51 -9.04
C LYS A 114 5.89 -26.95 -7.73
N THR A 115 5.22 -25.98 -7.15
CA THR A 115 5.66 -25.27 -5.95
C THR A 115 5.22 -25.95 -4.64
N LEU A 116 4.02 -26.53 -4.59
CA LEU A 116 3.46 -27.15 -3.38
C LEU A 116 4.41 -28.17 -2.71
N PRO A 117 5.10 -29.08 -3.44
CA PRO A 117 6.05 -29.99 -2.82
C PRO A 117 7.21 -29.28 -2.11
N LEU A 118 7.65 -28.13 -2.61
CA LEU A 118 8.72 -27.34 -1.99
C LEU A 118 8.26 -26.76 -0.65
N LEU A 119 7.00 -26.32 -0.58
CA LEU A 119 6.39 -25.79 0.63
C LEU A 119 6.21 -26.87 1.71
N GLU A 120 5.73 -28.06 1.32
CA GLU A 120 5.59 -29.19 2.23
C GLU A 120 6.95 -29.57 2.86
N HIS A 121 8.04 -29.51 2.10
CA HIS A 121 9.39 -29.76 2.62
C HIS A 121 9.90 -28.66 3.56
N ASP A 122 9.56 -27.40 3.32
CA ASP A 122 9.93 -26.27 4.19
C ASP A 122 9.15 -26.31 5.51
N GLU A 123 7.85 -26.62 5.47
CA GLU A 123 7.02 -26.89 6.65
C GLU A 123 7.52 -28.13 7.42
N ALA A 124 8.04 -29.13 6.70
CA ALA A 124 8.60 -30.35 7.23
C ALA A 124 10.12 -30.29 7.49
N ALA A 125 10.73 -29.13 7.67
CA ALA A 125 12.11 -29.03 8.19
C ALA A 125 12.16 -29.55 9.65
N GLU A 126 12.14 -30.88 9.78
CA GLU A 126 11.66 -31.58 10.98
C GLU A 126 12.54 -31.37 12.21
N PHE A 127 13.82 -31.00 12.08
CA PHE A 127 14.74 -30.97 13.22
C PHE A 127 15.73 -29.80 13.20
N ALA A 128 15.78 -29.04 14.31
CA ALA A 128 16.89 -28.15 14.60
C ALA A 128 18.11 -29.00 15.02
N ARG A 129 19.27 -28.84 14.37
CA ARG A 129 20.52 -29.56 14.66
C ARG A 129 21.33 -28.86 15.76
N ASN A 130 22.37 -29.52 16.27
CA ASN A 130 23.34 -28.96 17.20
C ASN A 130 22.76 -28.51 18.56
N HIS A 131 21.92 -29.33 19.18
CA HIS A 131 21.48 -29.17 20.56
C HIS A 131 22.20 -30.14 21.50
N LEU A 132 22.37 -29.73 22.77
CA LEU A 132 22.90 -30.61 23.83
C LEU A 132 21.97 -31.77 24.17
N TYR A 133 20.67 -31.63 23.87
CA TYR A 133 19.64 -32.63 24.12
C TYR A 133 18.54 -32.52 23.06
N GLY A 134 17.83 -33.61 22.79
CA GLY A 134 16.82 -33.65 21.73
C GLY A 134 16.30 -35.07 21.49
N THR A 135 15.30 -35.18 20.62
CA THR A 135 14.59 -36.43 20.33
C THR A 135 15.33 -37.36 19.37
N LYS A 136 16.28 -36.84 18.59
CA LYS A 136 17.08 -37.63 17.64
C LYS A 136 18.57 -37.38 17.86
N PHE A 137 19.35 -38.44 18.07
CA PHE A 137 20.81 -38.37 18.15
C PHE A 137 21.41 -38.28 16.74
N GLN A 138 22.36 -37.37 16.54
CA GLN A 138 23.07 -37.12 15.29
C GLN A 138 24.51 -37.61 15.44
N VAL A 139 24.82 -38.73 14.80
CA VAL A 139 26.13 -39.36 14.90
C VAL A 139 27.20 -38.52 14.19
N GLU A 140 26.85 -37.81 13.12
CA GLU A 140 27.80 -36.96 12.39
C GLU A 140 28.33 -35.79 13.22
N SER A 141 27.53 -35.26 14.16
CA SER A 141 27.97 -34.14 15.01
C SER A 141 28.90 -34.55 16.14
N VAL A 142 28.99 -35.85 16.45
CA VAL A 142 29.92 -36.40 17.47
C VAL A 142 31.38 -36.08 17.16
N ALA A 143 31.72 -35.98 15.86
CA ALA A 143 33.07 -35.66 15.40
C ALA A 143 33.55 -34.28 15.87
N TYR A 144 32.65 -33.32 16.09
CA TYR A 144 33.00 -31.95 16.47
C TYR A 144 33.27 -31.79 17.98
N ARG A 145 33.03 -32.83 18.80
CA ARG A 145 33.30 -32.86 20.25
C ARG A 145 32.73 -31.69 21.06
N ASP A 146 31.70 -31.02 20.55
CA ASP A 146 31.12 -29.81 21.11
C ASP A 146 29.90 -30.10 22.02
N TYR A 147 29.63 -31.38 22.30
CA TYR A 147 28.49 -31.88 23.07
C TYR A 147 27.12 -31.59 22.48
N ARG A 148 27.04 -31.10 21.23
CA ARG A 148 25.79 -30.73 20.55
C ARG A 148 25.32 -31.82 19.60
N TYR A 149 25.12 -33.02 20.14
CA TYR A 149 24.85 -34.22 19.32
C TYR A 149 23.39 -34.50 19.04
N PHE A 150 22.47 -33.64 19.48
CA PHE A 150 21.05 -33.93 19.39
C PHE A 150 20.33 -32.96 18.48
N ALA A 151 19.31 -33.49 17.81
CA ALA A 151 18.34 -32.75 17.04
C ALA A 151 17.02 -32.67 17.81
N LYS A 152 16.41 -31.48 17.85
CA LYS A 152 15.08 -31.29 18.44
C LYS A 152 14.05 -31.13 17.34
N LYS A 153 12.96 -31.90 17.41
CA LYS A 153 11.87 -31.80 16.45
C LYS A 153 11.29 -30.39 16.51
N ARG A 154 11.29 -29.67 15.38
CA ARG A 154 10.59 -28.38 15.31
C ARG A 154 9.08 -28.66 15.30
N PRO A 155 8.26 -27.89 16.03
CA PRO A 155 6.82 -27.97 15.82
C PRO A 155 6.54 -27.69 14.34
N PRO A 156 5.63 -28.43 13.68
CA PRO A 156 5.25 -28.13 12.31
C PRO A 156 4.78 -26.67 12.27
N THR A 157 5.34 -25.89 11.34
CA THR A 157 4.90 -24.51 11.15
C THR A 157 3.67 -24.57 10.27
N ASP A 158 2.50 -24.15 10.77
CA ASP A 158 1.21 -24.20 10.05
C ASP A 158 1.12 -23.24 8.84
N SER A 159 2.20 -22.53 8.50
CA SER A 159 2.21 -21.56 7.41
C SER A 159 3.54 -21.56 6.67
N PRO A 160 3.52 -21.30 5.35
CA PRO A 160 4.74 -21.24 4.55
C PRO A 160 5.68 -20.16 5.07
N SER A 161 6.99 -20.36 4.89
CA SER A 161 7.99 -19.43 5.42
C SER A 161 8.06 -18.09 4.70
N LEU A 162 7.29 -17.90 3.62
CA LEU A 162 7.24 -16.71 2.79
C LEU A 162 5.99 -15.87 3.05
N VAL A 163 6.17 -14.54 3.09
CA VAL A 163 5.11 -13.55 2.94
C VAL A 163 5.39 -12.66 1.72
N VAL A 164 4.36 -12.32 0.96
CA VAL A 164 4.46 -11.52 -0.26
C VAL A 164 3.73 -10.19 -0.10
N GLY A 165 4.41 -9.10 -0.39
CA GLY A 165 3.79 -7.79 -0.61
C GLY A 165 3.85 -7.43 -2.08
N LEU A 166 2.73 -6.98 -2.64
CA LEU A 166 2.64 -6.48 -4.01
C LEU A 166 2.19 -5.02 -3.98
N ARG A 167 3.09 -4.12 -4.37
CA ARG A 167 2.78 -2.71 -4.60
C ARG A 167 2.42 -2.52 -6.07
N ILE A 168 1.32 -1.82 -6.33
CA ILE A 168 0.90 -1.44 -7.67
C ILE A 168 0.82 0.08 -7.75
N ASP A 169 1.68 0.67 -8.58
CA ASP A 169 1.60 2.10 -8.88
C ASP A 169 0.23 2.40 -9.53
N GLU A 170 -0.51 3.37 -8.98
CA GLU A 170 -1.79 3.83 -9.50
C GLU A 170 -1.70 5.28 -9.99
N SER A 171 -0.52 5.72 -10.43
CA SER A 171 -0.31 7.02 -11.08
C SER A 171 -0.89 7.09 -12.50
N ALA A 172 -0.94 8.29 -13.05
CA ALA A 172 -1.54 8.57 -14.35
C ALA A 172 -0.88 7.82 -15.51
N SER A 173 0.43 7.54 -15.45
CA SER A 173 1.19 6.84 -16.49
C SER A 173 0.68 5.42 -16.74
N MET A 174 0.10 4.78 -15.72
CA MET A 174 -0.45 3.44 -15.79
C MET A 174 -1.69 3.32 -16.69
N SER A 175 -2.30 4.44 -17.08
CA SER A 175 -3.39 4.48 -18.06
C SER A 175 -2.94 4.14 -19.48
N ALA A 176 -1.65 4.28 -19.78
CA ALA A 176 -1.12 4.10 -21.12
C ALA A 176 -0.85 2.62 -21.45
N PHE A 177 -0.93 2.26 -22.73
CA PHE A 177 -0.46 0.99 -23.30
C PHE A 177 -0.97 -0.29 -22.61
N GLY A 178 -2.15 -0.26 -21.97
CA GLY A 178 -2.71 -1.42 -21.28
C GLY A 178 -1.96 -1.85 -20.01
N ARG A 179 -1.09 -0.99 -19.47
CA ARG A 179 -0.24 -1.28 -18.29
C ARG A 179 -1.07 -1.61 -17.06
N LEU A 180 -2.11 -0.82 -16.78
CA LEU A 180 -3.03 -1.10 -15.67
C LEU A 180 -3.75 -2.44 -15.85
N ALA A 181 -4.21 -2.78 -17.06
CA ALA A 181 -4.87 -4.07 -17.31
C ALA A 181 -3.91 -5.24 -17.05
N ALA A 182 -2.65 -5.09 -17.47
CA ALA A 182 -1.60 -6.06 -17.17
C ALA A 182 -1.32 -6.16 -15.66
N ALA A 183 -1.28 -5.02 -14.95
CA ALA A 183 -1.09 -4.96 -13.51
C ALA A 183 -2.23 -5.63 -12.75
N LYS A 184 -3.50 -5.38 -13.13
CA LYS A 184 -4.67 -6.09 -12.60
C LYS A 184 -4.53 -7.59 -12.79
N ARG A 185 -4.20 -8.06 -14.00
CA ARG A 185 -4.01 -9.49 -14.29
C ARG A 185 -2.90 -10.11 -13.46
N ALA A 186 -1.79 -9.41 -13.29
CA ALA A 186 -0.69 -9.86 -12.44
C ALA A 186 -1.09 -9.95 -10.97
N ALA A 187 -1.82 -8.94 -10.45
CA ALA A 187 -2.33 -8.92 -9.09
C ALA A 187 -3.27 -10.11 -8.82
N VAL A 188 -4.17 -10.42 -9.77
CA VAL A 188 -5.05 -11.60 -9.70
C VAL A 188 -4.22 -12.88 -9.68
N ALA A 189 -3.24 -13.05 -10.57
CA ALA A 189 -2.41 -14.26 -10.60
C ALA A 189 -1.60 -14.45 -9.32
N VAL A 190 -1.00 -13.37 -8.79
CA VAL A 190 -0.26 -13.41 -7.53
C VAL A 190 -1.18 -13.77 -6.37
N TYR A 191 -2.35 -13.13 -6.28
CA TYR A 191 -3.32 -13.43 -5.24
C TYR A 191 -3.76 -14.90 -5.28
N GLU A 192 -4.21 -15.38 -6.44
CA GLU A 192 -4.69 -16.77 -6.61
C GLU A 192 -3.58 -17.78 -6.32
N PHE A 193 -2.35 -17.51 -6.77
CA PHE A 193 -1.20 -18.36 -6.45
C PHE A 193 -0.92 -18.41 -4.95
N CYS A 194 -0.88 -17.24 -4.29
CA CYS A 194 -0.68 -17.14 -2.86
C CYS A 194 -1.78 -17.86 -2.08
N GLN A 195 -3.04 -17.75 -2.50
CA GLN A 195 -4.15 -18.49 -1.87
C GLN A 195 -3.99 -20.00 -2.02
N LEU A 196 -3.67 -20.51 -3.21
CA LEU A 196 -3.45 -21.94 -3.44
C LEU A 196 -2.28 -22.50 -2.61
N CYS A 197 -1.23 -21.72 -2.46
CA CYS A 197 -0.02 -22.08 -1.72
C CYS A 197 -0.09 -21.70 -0.22
N ARG A 198 -1.21 -21.15 0.26
CA ARG A 198 -1.39 -20.63 1.64
C ARG A 198 -0.35 -19.59 2.07
N ILE A 199 0.19 -18.85 1.11
CA ILE A 199 1.18 -17.79 1.32
C ILE A 199 0.45 -16.50 1.74
N PRO A 200 0.76 -15.92 2.91
CA PRO A 200 0.23 -14.62 3.31
C PRO A 200 0.59 -13.54 2.30
N VAL A 201 -0.40 -12.74 1.91
CA VAL A 201 -0.25 -11.72 0.86
C VAL A 201 -0.90 -10.41 1.25
N LEU A 202 -0.21 -9.29 1.00
CA LEU A 202 -0.81 -7.95 1.00
C LEU A 202 -0.63 -7.29 -0.38
N ILE A 203 -1.69 -6.69 -0.92
CA ILE A 203 -1.69 -6.06 -2.24
C ILE A 203 -2.21 -4.64 -2.08
N TYR A 204 -1.32 -3.67 -2.21
CA TYR A 204 -1.64 -2.25 -2.02
C TYR A 204 -1.40 -1.50 -3.33
N GLY A 205 -2.29 -0.56 -3.64
CA GLY A 205 -2.06 0.43 -4.68
C GLY A 205 -1.81 1.81 -4.09
N ASP A 206 -1.11 2.67 -4.82
CA ASP A 206 -0.72 3.96 -4.32
C ASP A 206 -0.79 5.09 -5.33
N THR A 207 -1.15 6.27 -4.84
CA THR A 207 -1.06 7.53 -5.59
C THR A 207 -0.73 8.68 -4.65
N ALA A 208 -0.14 9.73 -5.19
CA ALA A 208 0.18 10.97 -4.49
C ALA A 208 -0.62 12.13 -5.08
N ASP A 209 -0.74 13.20 -4.29
CA ASP A 209 -1.35 14.46 -4.68
C ASP A 209 -2.81 14.33 -5.14
N ALA A 210 -3.61 13.56 -4.40
CA ALA A 210 -5.06 13.49 -4.62
C ALA A 210 -5.74 14.82 -4.25
N SER A 211 -5.26 15.50 -3.20
CA SER A 211 -5.65 16.88 -2.85
C SER A 211 -4.61 17.53 -1.92
N ARG A 212 -4.74 18.84 -1.64
CA ARG A 212 -3.91 19.52 -0.60
C ARG A 212 -4.08 18.94 0.81
N LEU A 213 -5.18 18.23 1.06
CA LEU A 213 -5.49 17.57 2.33
C LEU A 213 -5.12 16.08 2.31
N GLU A 214 -4.85 15.52 1.13
CA GLU A 214 -4.51 14.12 0.89
C GLU A 214 -3.34 14.06 -0.09
N GLN A 215 -2.15 14.27 0.45
CA GLN A 215 -0.90 14.28 -0.31
C GLN A 215 -0.43 12.86 -0.64
N MET A 216 -0.85 11.87 0.15
CA MET A 216 -0.55 10.47 -0.08
C MET A 216 -1.78 9.59 0.19
N SER A 217 -2.13 8.77 -0.79
CA SER A 217 -3.24 7.81 -0.70
C SER A 217 -2.73 6.39 -0.93
N ILE A 218 -2.97 5.51 0.03
CA ILE A 218 -2.70 4.07 -0.11
C ILE A 218 -4.03 3.33 -0.12
N TYR A 219 -4.25 2.48 -1.12
CA TYR A 219 -5.41 1.62 -1.24
C TYR A 219 -5.02 0.20 -0.87
N ALA A 220 -5.38 -0.22 0.35
CA ALA A 220 -5.15 -1.57 0.84
C ALA A 220 -6.26 -2.49 0.32
N TYR A 221 -6.03 -3.11 -0.84
CA TYR A 221 -7.01 -4.02 -1.47
C TYR A 221 -7.11 -5.34 -0.73
N THR A 222 -5.96 -5.93 -0.38
CA THR A 222 -5.88 -7.17 0.42
C THR A 222 -4.82 -6.98 1.51
N ASP A 223 -5.03 -7.58 2.68
CA ASP A 223 -4.05 -7.60 3.76
C ASP A 223 -4.07 -8.96 4.46
N TYR A 224 -2.89 -9.54 4.73
CA TYR A 224 -2.81 -10.86 5.34
C TYR A 224 -3.34 -10.90 6.77
N GLU A 225 -3.36 -9.77 7.48
CA GLU A 225 -3.87 -9.68 8.85
C GLU A 225 -5.40 -9.81 8.87
N LYS A 226 -6.07 -9.38 7.79
CA LYS A 226 -7.50 -9.54 7.59
C LYS A 226 -7.75 -10.23 6.25
N ALA A 227 -7.59 -11.55 6.25
CA ALA A 227 -7.89 -12.38 5.08
C ALA A 227 -9.42 -12.48 4.86
N ASP A 228 -9.98 -11.58 4.04
CA ASP A 228 -11.34 -11.72 3.51
C ASP A 228 -11.29 -12.27 2.08
N PRO A 229 -11.91 -13.43 1.79
CA PRO A 229 -11.99 -13.96 0.43
C PRO A 229 -12.63 -13.01 -0.59
N ASN A 230 -13.45 -12.05 -0.14
CA ASN A 230 -14.06 -11.05 -1.01
C ASN A 230 -13.11 -9.89 -1.35
N ASP A 231 -11.99 -9.73 -0.64
CA ASP A 231 -10.99 -8.70 -0.94
C ASP A 231 -10.42 -8.88 -2.36
N ARG A 232 -10.43 -10.10 -2.90
CA ARG A 232 -10.01 -10.40 -4.28
C ARG A 232 -10.74 -9.56 -5.33
N PHE A 233 -12.02 -9.25 -5.10
CA PHE A 233 -12.82 -8.46 -6.03
C PHE A 233 -12.41 -6.97 -6.01
N LYS A 234 -11.91 -6.48 -4.87
CA LYS A 234 -11.44 -5.11 -4.72
C LYS A 234 -10.26 -4.81 -5.65
N LEU A 235 -9.48 -5.83 -6.03
CA LEU A 235 -8.37 -5.68 -7.00
C LEU A 235 -8.82 -5.12 -8.35
N MET A 236 -10.08 -5.33 -8.75
CA MET A 236 -10.60 -4.73 -9.99
C MET A 236 -10.88 -3.23 -9.86
N GLY A 237 -10.86 -2.69 -8.65
CA GLY A 237 -10.93 -1.25 -8.36
C GLY A 237 -9.64 -0.47 -8.61
N LEU A 238 -8.54 -1.16 -8.97
CA LEU A 238 -7.30 -0.53 -9.43
C LEU A 238 -7.58 0.40 -10.60
N ARG A 239 -7.14 1.67 -10.50
CA ARG A 239 -7.37 2.72 -11.49
C ARG A 239 -6.21 3.72 -11.53
N PRO A 240 -5.89 4.29 -12.69
CA PRO A 240 -4.88 5.33 -12.76
C PRO A 240 -5.46 6.61 -12.15
N ARG A 241 -4.66 7.29 -11.33
CA ARG A 241 -5.02 8.51 -10.61
C ARG A 241 -3.99 9.61 -10.95
N SER A 242 -3.22 10.05 -9.97
CA SER A 242 -2.41 11.27 -10.05
C SER A 242 -0.91 10.91 -10.06
N ASN A 243 -0.17 11.41 -9.09
CA ASN A 243 1.28 11.28 -8.96
C ASN A 243 1.68 10.04 -8.16
N ASN A 244 2.99 9.84 -7.92
CA ASN A 244 3.53 8.75 -7.10
C ASN A 244 4.61 9.24 -6.11
N ARG A 245 4.58 8.72 -4.89
CA ARG A 245 5.58 8.98 -3.84
C ARG A 245 6.12 7.66 -3.31
N ASP A 246 6.92 7.00 -4.14
CA ASP A 246 7.33 5.61 -4.01
C ASP A 246 7.98 5.28 -2.68
N GLY A 247 8.96 6.07 -2.22
CA GLY A 247 9.71 5.79 -0.99
C GLY A 247 8.80 5.65 0.24
N MET A 248 7.73 6.44 0.29
CA MET A 248 6.76 6.42 1.38
C MET A 248 5.98 5.10 1.43
N VAL A 249 5.50 4.65 0.28
CA VAL A 249 4.71 3.41 0.16
C VAL A 249 5.58 2.19 0.41
N LEU A 250 6.78 2.18 -0.17
CA LEU A 250 7.75 1.11 0.05
C LEU A 250 8.09 0.98 1.53
N ARG A 251 8.29 2.10 2.24
CA ARG A 251 8.51 2.11 3.69
C ARG A 251 7.32 1.53 4.46
N ILE A 252 6.10 1.94 4.14
CA ILE A 252 4.88 1.47 4.83
C ILE A 252 4.67 -0.02 4.63
N MET A 253 4.76 -0.50 3.38
CA MET A 253 4.60 -1.92 3.06
C MET A 253 5.73 -2.77 3.63
N ALA A 254 6.97 -2.30 3.54
CA ALA A 254 8.12 -3.02 4.09
C ALA A 254 8.06 -3.10 5.62
N GLN A 255 7.56 -2.07 6.31
CA GLN A 255 7.34 -2.12 7.76
C GLN A 255 6.29 -3.18 8.13
N ARG A 256 5.19 -3.32 7.36
CA ARG A 256 4.23 -4.41 7.58
C ARG A 256 4.88 -5.77 7.38
N LEU A 257 5.56 -5.98 6.25
CA LEU A 257 6.25 -7.23 5.96
C LEU A 257 7.30 -7.56 7.03
N ALA A 258 8.05 -6.57 7.52
CA ALA A 258 9.06 -6.74 8.56
C ALA A 258 8.43 -7.21 9.89
N ALA A 259 7.22 -6.77 10.21
CA ALA A 259 6.47 -7.21 11.39
C ALA A 259 5.87 -8.62 11.25
N SER A 260 5.85 -9.18 10.04
CA SER A 260 5.32 -10.51 9.76
C SER A 260 6.21 -11.62 10.35
N PRO A 261 5.63 -12.70 10.91
CA PRO A 261 6.38 -13.81 11.51
C PRO A 261 7.15 -14.67 10.48
N GLN A 262 6.82 -14.57 9.20
CA GLN A 262 7.43 -15.32 8.11
C GLN A 262 8.92 -15.00 7.97
N ARG A 263 9.73 -16.03 7.69
CA ARG A 263 11.19 -15.93 7.56
C ARG A 263 11.57 -15.11 6.34
N THR A 264 11.02 -15.47 5.18
CA THR A 264 11.27 -14.81 3.90
C THR A 264 10.19 -13.75 3.68
N LYS A 265 10.59 -12.52 3.39
CA LYS A 265 9.70 -11.39 3.17
C LYS A 265 10.00 -10.83 1.79
N LEU A 266 9.09 -10.96 0.84
CA LEU A 266 9.28 -10.49 -0.53
C LEU A 266 8.36 -9.30 -0.81
N LEU A 267 8.92 -8.15 -1.17
CA LEU A 267 8.18 -6.97 -1.61
C LEU A 267 8.43 -6.74 -3.10
N ILE A 268 7.36 -6.85 -3.88
CA ILE A 268 7.34 -6.65 -5.31
C ILE A 268 6.73 -5.27 -5.59
N SER A 269 7.46 -4.41 -6.31
CA SER A 269 6.96 -3.11 -6.77
C SER A 269 6.72 -3.13 -8.26
N MET A 270 5.45 -2.97 -8.66
CA MET A 270 5.03 -2.79 -10.05
C MET A 270 4.87 -1.30 -10.34
N SER A 271 5.73 -0.76 -11.20
CA SER A 271 5.67 0.65 -11.62
C SER A 271 6.13 0.81 -13.06
N ASP A 272 5.67 1.86 -13.72
CA ASP A 272 5.97 2.17 -15.11
C ASP A 272 6.83 3.43 -15.32
N GLY A 273 7.25 4.10 -14.25
CA GLY A 273 7.97 5.37 -14.33
C GLY A 273 8.77 5.77 -13.09
N GLN A 274 9.25 7.01 -13.09
CA GLN A 274 10.05 7.61 -12.02
C GLN A 274 9.17 8.24 -10.93
N PRO A 275 9.61 8.24 -9.65
CA PRO A 275 8.92 8.94 -8.57
C PRO A 275 8.79 10.45 -8.82
N LYS A 276 7.56 10.97 -8.76
CA LYS A 276 7.22 12.39 -8.88
C LYS A 276 6.04 12.76 -7.99
N ALA A 277 6.27 13.55 -6.94
CA ALA A 277 5.21 14.10 -6.07
C ALA A 277 5.56 15.49 -5.49
N MET A 278 4.55 16.25 -5.05
CA MET A 278 4.72 17.57 -4.43
C MET A 278 5.31 17.52 -3.00
N ASP A 279 5.93 18.59 -2.47
CA ASP A 279 6.26 19.86 -3.15
C ASP A 279 7.60 19.85 -3.89
N ASP A 280 8.42 18.79 -3.79
CA ASP A 280 9.70 18.65 -4.56
C ASP A 280 10.23 17.19 -4.54
N TYR A 281 9.37 16.18 -4.38
CA TYR A 281 9.79 14.78 -4.38
C TYR A 281 10.03 14.29 -5.81
N THR A 282 11.20 14.60 -6.35
CA THR A 282 11.62 14.22 -7.71
C THR A 282 13.13 13.94 -7.74
N GLY A 283 13.60 13.33 -8.83
CA GLY A 283 15.04 13.24 -9.14
C GLY A 283 15.88 12.59 -8.04
N SER A 284 16.96 13.25 -7.63
CA SER A 284 17.94 12.73 -6.66
C SER A 284 17.36 12.53 -5.27
N THR A 285 16.48 13.43 -4.80
CA THR A 285 15.86 13.33 -3.48
C THR A 285 14.99 12.07 -3.38
N ALA A 286 14.17 11.83 -4.40
CA ALA A 286 13.34 10.64 -4.46
C ALA A 286 14.16 9.36 -4.63
N ALA A 287 15.21 9.41 -5.45
CA ALA A 287 16.12 8.29 -5.60
C ALA A 287 16.81 7.95 -4.28
N GLN A 288 17.37 8.93 -3.59
CA GLN A 288 18.08 8.73 -2.32
C GLN A 288 17.15 8.14 -1.26
N ASP A 289 15.95 8.69 -1.10
CA ASP A 289 14.96 8.20 -0.14
C ASP A 289 14.55 6.73 -0.41
N MET A 290 14.38 6.36 -1.69
CA MET A 290 14.14 4.97 -2.07
C MET A 290 15.33 4.06 -1.74
N HIS A 291 16.57 4.46 -2.07
CA HIS A 291 17.76 3.67 -1.78
C HIS A 291 17.96 3.47 -0.27
N GLU A 292 17.77 4.53 0.53
CA GLU A 292 17.85 4.49 1.98
C GLU A 292 16.78 3.56 2.57
N THR A 293 15.54 3.67 2.09
CA THR A 293 14.43 2.82 2.51
C THR A 293 14.69 1.35 2.16
N ILE A 294 15.10 1.06 0.92
CA ILE A 294 15.46 -0.30 0.49
C ILE A 294 16.55 -0.85 1.42
N ALA A 295 17.68 -0.14 1.57
CA ALA A 295 18.81 -0.58 2.39
C ALA A 295 18.46 -0.75 3.88
N GLU A 296 17.54 0.06 4.42
CA GLU A 296 17.06 -0.08 5.79
C GLU A 296 16.30 -1.39 5.99
N TYR A 297 15.35 -1.70 5.12
CA TYR A 297 14.47 -2.87 5.27
C TYR A 297 15.10 -4.16 4.78
N GLU A 298 16.12 -4.10 3.91
CA GLU A 298 16.95 -5.27 3.62
C GLU A 298 17.69 -5.77 4.86
N ARG A 299 18.21 -4.86 5.69
CA ARG A 299 18.79 -5.20 6.99
C ARG A 299 17.76 -5.81 7.95
N LYS A 300 16.47 -5.56 7.73
CA LYS A 300 15.34 -6.16 8.44
C LYS A 300 14.81 -7.45 7.78
N GLY A 301 15.48 -7.95 6.73
CA GLY A 301 15.16 -9.20 6.05
C GLY A 301 14.10 -9.11 4.94
N VAL A 302 13.75 -7.91 4.48
CA VAL A 302 12.86 -7.71 3.33
C VAL A 302 13.66 -7.78 2.03
N THR A 303 13.24 -8.65 1.12
CA THR A 303 13.80 -8.78 -0.23
C THR A 303 12.95 -7.99 -1.22
N TRP A 304 13.60 -7.31 -2.17
CA TRP A 304 12.95 -6.41 -3.10
C TRP A 304 12.98 -6.92 -4.53
N LEU A 305 11.87 -6.73 -5.25
CA LEU A 305 11.77 -7.01 -6.68
C LEU A 305 11.03 -5.87 -7.38
N ALA A 306 11.66 -5.21 -8.34
CA ALA A 306 11.02 -4.20 -9.18
C ALA A 306 10.58 -4.83 -10.51
N ALA A 307 9.27 -4.78 -10.77
CA ALA A 307 8.69 -5.16 -12.05
C ALA A 307 8.36 -3.89 -12.85
N ALA A 308 9.18 -3.59 -13.86
CA ALA A 308 9.01 -2.40 -14.68
C ALA A 308 8.09 -2.67 -15.88
N ILE A 309 7.00 -1.90 -15.95
CA ILE A 309 5.92 -2.08 -16.91
C ILE A 309 5.89 -0.89 -17.86
N GLY A 310 6.97 -0.68 -18.62
CA GLY A 310 7.07 0.52 -19.44
C GLY A 310 8.40 0.71 -20.14
N GLN A 311 8.63 1.93 -20.61
CA GLN A 311 9.85 2.33 -21.31
C GLN A 311 10.94 2.82 -20.34
N ASP A 312 10.60 3.22 -19.12
CA ASP A 312 11.52 3.79 -18.12
C ASP A 312 12.34 2.73 -17.34
N LYS A 313 12.65 1.62 -18.00
CA LYS A 313 13.33 0.44 -17.43
C LYS A 313 14.69 0.74 -16.85
N GLU A 314 15.48 1.53 -17.58
CA GLU A 314 16.86 1.84 -17.21
C GLU A 314 16.91 2.63 -15.90
N VAL A 315 15.95 3.53 -15.70
CA VAL A 315 15.88 4.35 -14.49
C VAL A 315 15.36 3.53 -13.32
N ILE A 316 14.34 2.70 -13.51
CA ILE A 316 13.86 1.78 -12.48
C ILE A 316 14.98 0.79 -12.08
N SER A 317 15.75 0.29 -13.05
CA SER A 317 16.90 -0.58 -12.78
C SER A 317 18.00 0.11 -11.99
N GLN A 318 18.21 1.42 -12.18
CA GLN A 318 19.17 2.18 -11.39
C GLN A 318 18.69 2.40 -9.95
N LEU A 319 17.39 2.60 -9.74
CA LEU A 319 16.79 2.84 -8.42
C LEU A 319 16.75 1.60 -7.53
N TYR A 320 16.45 0.43 -8.10
CA TYR A 320 16.37 -0.83 -7.33
C TYR A 320 17.63 -1.68 -7.40
N GLY A 321 18.54 -1.36 -8.33
CA GLY A 321 19.71 -2.18 -8.65
C GLY A 321 19.43 -3.23 -9.72
N LYS A 322 20.43 -3.50 -10.56
CA LYS A 322 20.33 -4.39 -11.73
C LYS A 322 19.91 -5.82 -11.39
N GLU A 323 20.24 -6.32 -10.20
CA GLU A 323 19.95 -7.69 -9.79
C GLU A 323 18.50 -7.88 -9.30
N ARG A 324 17.77 -6.79 -9.06
CA ARG A 324 16.41 -6.79 -8.48
C ARG A 324 15.35 -6.33 -9.48
N PHE A 325 15.76 -6.22 -10.74
CA PHE A 325 14.96 -5.67 -11.81
C PHE A 325 14.42 -6.78 -12.71
N LEU A 326 13.13 -6.69 -13.02
CA LEU A 326 12.43 -7.61 -13.89
C LEU A 326 11.84 -6.85 -15.07
N ASP A 327 12.42 -7.06 -16.25
CA ASP A 327 11.92 -6.49 -17.50
C ASP A 327 10.61 -7.18 -17.90
N MET A 328 9.52 -6.40 -17.87
CA MET A 328 8.19 -6.84 -18.26
C MET A 328 7.69 -6.11 -19.51
N THR A 329 8.49 -6.14 -20.58
CA THR A 329 8.09 -5.63 -21.90
C THR A 329 6.83 -6.33 -22.42
N ASN A 330 6.75 -7.65 -22.25
CA ASN A 330 5.59 -8.44 -22.67
C ASN A 330 4.55 -8.52 -21.54
N LEU A 331 3.57 -7.64 -21.60
CA LEU A 331 2.48 -7.53 -20.63
C LEU A 331 1.64 -8.82 -20.50
N HIS A 332 1.57 -9.65 -21.55
CA HIS A 332 0.81 -10.90 -21.50
C HIS A 332 1.50 -11.98 -20.66
N GLU A 333 2.83 -11.99 -20.61
CA GLU A 333 3.61 -12.97 -19.84
C GLU A 333 3.80 -12.57 -18.37
N LEU A 334 3.52 -11.31 -18.05
CA LEU A 334 3.74 -10.71 -16.73
C LEU A 334 3.15 -11.56 -15.58
N PRO A 335 1.88 -12.03 -15.63
CA PRO A 335 1.31 -12.81 -14.53
C PRO A 335 2.06 -14.12 -14.28
N GLY A 336 2.36 -14.87 -15.34
CA GLY A 336 3.07 -16.16 -15.24
C GLY A 336 4.52 -16.00 -14.81
N LYS A 337 5.23 -14.99 -15.32
CA LYS A 337 6.61 -14.68 -14.92
C LYS A 337 6.68 -14.28 -13.44
N LEU A 338 5.74 -13.45 -12.98
CA LEU A 338 5.73 -12.98 -11.60
C LEU A 338 5.52 -14.13 -10.61
N VAL A 339 4.52 -14.98 -10.89
CA VAL A 339 4.25 -16.17 -10.08
C VAL A 339 5.44 -17.13 -10.04
N ARG A 340 6.11 -17.35 -11.18
CA ARG A 340 7.34 -18.18 -11.25
C ARG A 340 8.51 -17.59 -10.46
N ILE A 341 8.57 -16.29 -10.27
CA ILE A 341 9.62 -15.66 -9.47
C ILE A 341 9.30 -15.80 -7.99
N ILE A 342 8.05 -15.56 -7.59
CA ILE A 342 7.60 -15.80 -6.21
C ILE A 342 7.92 -17.24 -5.81
N SER A 343 7.69 -18.22 -6.69
CA SER A 343 7.98 -19.62 -6.39
C SER A 343 9.46 -19.95 -6.18
N ARG A 344 10.40 -19.08 -6.56
CA ARG A 344 11.84 -19.27 -6.32
C ARG A 344 12.29 -18.76 -4.94
N TYR A 345 11.45 -17.99 -4.27
CA TYR A 345 11.70 -17.49 -2.91
C TYR A 345 11.12 -18.40 -1.83
N LEU A 346 10.53 -19.53 -2.24
CA LEU A 346 10.14 -20.68 -1.43
C LEU A 346 11.29 -21.67 -1.42
#